data_AF-A0A4Q4Z0U4-F1
#
_entry.id   AF-A0A4Q4Z0U4-F1
#
_cell.length_a   1.000
_cell.length_b   1.000
_cell.length_c   1.000
_cell.angle_alpha   90.00
_cell.angle_beta   90.00
_cell.angle_gamma   90.00
#
_symmetry.space_group_name_H-M   'P 1'
#
loop_
_entity.id
_entity.type
_entity.pdbx_description
1 polymer ?
#
loop_
_entity_poly.entity_id
_entity_poly.type
_entity_poly.pdbx_seq_one_letter_code
_entity_poly.pdbx_strand_id
1 'polypeptide(L)'
;MGASRTTSSENWASYLEGMRYVHKLVDPAADLICVPRNVASDWGQPNVNGFQNSAQAFFFHTDISSPLTQNWTPIGATSHELPGEISPSIPSFEIQAHLVAGHARRVLDLIRSSWGWYLDNENGTQNTTIEAYIVSGTFGYRWDYGYNGDFSYTSHTHSWATGPVTALTQHVLGLSIVEPAGSTWRLAPRLRDLTSCEGGSRRNWADSPPVGN
;
A
#
# COMPACT_ATOMS: atom_id res chain seq x y z
N MET A 1 8.32 -36.16 11.08
CA MET A 1 8.00 -36.06 9.64
C MET A 1 8.45 -34.68 9.18
N GLY A 2 9.57 -34.59 8.47
CA GLY A 2 10.12 -33.31 8.02
C GLY A 2 9.41 -32.85 6.74
N ALA A 3 8.83 -31.66 6.76
CA ALA A 3 8.36 -31.01 5.55
C ALA A 3 9.58 -30.73 4.67
N SER A 4 9.64 -31.37 3.50
CA SER A 4 10.62 -31.05 2.46
C SER A 4 10.45 -29.58 2.10
N ARG A 5 11.48 -28.75 2.34
CA ARG A 5 11.55 -27.39 1.80
C ARG A 5 11.74 -27.53 0.30
N THR A 6 10.66 -27.44 -0.46
CA THR A 6 10.73 -27.20 -1.89
C THR A 6 11.54 -25.92 -2.13
N THR A 7 12.55 -26.03 -2.99
CA THR A 7 13.44 -24.90 -3.29
C THR A 7 12.74 -23.98 -4.29
N SER A 8 12.99 -22.67 -4.24
CA SER A 8 12.34 -21.70 -5.14
C SER A 8 12.58 -22.00 -6.63
N SER A 9 13.64 -22.74 -6.96
CA SER A 9 13.97 -23.21 -8.29
C SER A 9 12.97 -24.22 -8.87
N GLU A 10 12.39 -25.10 -8.05
CA GLU A 10 11.46 -26.16 -8.53
C GLU A 10 10.10 -25.59 -8.96
N ASN A 11 9.69 -24.47 -8.34
CA ASN A 11 8.42 -23.81 -8.62
C ASN A 11 8.56 -22.64 -9.61
N TRP A 12 9.77 -22.33 -10.08
CA TRP A 12 10.05 -21.16 -10.92
C TRP A 12 9.24 -21.13 -12.21
N ALA A 13 9.05 -22.29 -12.86
CA ALA A 13 8.21 -22.40 -14.05
C ALA A 13 6.76 -22.01 -13.78
N SER A 14 6.19 -22.43 -12.65
CA SER A 14 4.82 -22.07 -12.23
C SER A 14 4.70 -20.58 -11.93
N TYR A 15 5.72 -19.96 -11.33
CA TYR A 15 5.75 -18.51 -11.13
C TYR A 15 5.75 -17.74 -12.47
N LEU A 16 6.55 -18.19 -13.44
CA LEU A 16 6.57 -17.57 -14.78
C LEU A 16 5.24 -17.70 -15.51
N GLU A 17 4.58 -18.86 -15.42
CA GLU A 17 3.23 -19.03 -15.96
C GLU A 17 2.21 -18.12 -15.28
N GLY A 18 2.28 -17.98 -13.95
CA GLY A 18 1.47 -17.01 -13.20
C GLY A 18 1.68 -15.57 -13.67
N MET A 19 2.94 -15.14 -13.86
CA MET A 19 3.25 -13.80 -14.36
C MET A 19 2.74 -13.58 -15.79
N ARG A 20 2.85 -14.58 -16.67
CA ARG A 20 2.29 -14.51 -18.03
C ARG A 20 0.77 -14.42 -18.02
N TYR A 21 0.11 -15.16 -17.13
CA TYR A 21 -1.33 -15.08 -16.97
C TYR A 21 -1.76 -13.67 -16.56
N VAL A 22 -1.11 -13.09 -15.53
CA VAL A 22 -1.42 -11.74 -15.05
C VAL A 22 -1.20 -10.69 -16.13
N HIS A 23 -0.12 -10.78 -16.92
CA HIS A 23 0.10 -9.87 -18.04
C HIS A 23 -1.04 -9.91 -19.08
N LYS A 24 -1.71 -11.05 -19.28
CA LYS A 24 -2.85 -11.16 -20.20
C LYS A 24 -4.11 -10.48 -19.66
N LEU A 25 -4.17 -10.17 -18.37
CA LEU A 25 -5.30 -9.50 -17.75
C LEU A 25 -5.23 -7.98 -17.92
N VAL A 26 -4.11 -7.41 -18.41
CA VAL A 26 -4.00 -5.97 -18.64
C VAL A 26 -4.95 -5.57 -19.77
N ASP A 27 -5.89 -4.69 -19.45
CA ASP A 27 -6.79 -4.06 -20.41
C ASP A 27 -6.01 -2.98 -21.19
N PRO A 28 -5.83 -3.13 -22.52
CA PRO A 28 -5.07 -2.18 -23.32
C PRO A 28 -5.73 -0.80 -23.45
N ALA A 29 -7.00 -0.65 -23.08
CA ALA A 29 -7.67 0.66 -23.10
C ALA A 29 -7.42 1.47 -21.82
N ALA A 30 -7.31 0.77 -20.67
CA ALA A 30 -7.16 1.39 -19.36
C ALA A 30 -5.72 1.34 -18.82
N ASP A 31 -4.86 0.50 -19.40
CA ASP A 31 -3.55 0.14 -18.86
C ASP A 31 -3.62 -0.32 -17.39
N LEU A 32 -4.70 -1.04 -17.04
CA LEU A 32 -4.96 -1.62 -15.72
C LEU A 32 -5.30 -3.10 -15.86
N ILE A 33 -5.04 -3.90 -14.84
CA ILE A 33 -5.48 -5.29 -14.75
C ILE A 33 -7.01 -5.34 -14.63
N CYS A 34 -7.65 -5.98 -15.59
CA CYS A 34 -9.04 -6.40 -15.53
C CYS A 34 -9.13 -7.82 -14.97
N VAL A 35 -9.55 -7.94 -13.72
CA VAL A 35 -9.69 -9.19 -12.98
C VAL A 35 -11.01 -9.90 -13.34
N PRO A 36 -10.95 -11.14 -13.86
CA PRO A 36 -12.15 -11.91 -14.17
C PRO A 36 -13.00 -12.19 -12.92
N ARG A 37 -14.33 -12.07 -13.05
CA ARG A 37 -15.26 -12.21 -11.91
C ARG A 37 -15.13 -13.53 -11.15
N ASN A 38 -14.78 -14.61 -11.82
CA ASN A 38 -14.69 -15.95 -11.23
C ASN A 38 -13.45 -16.14 -10.33
N VAL A 39 -12.47 -15.22 -10.36
CA VAL A 39 -11.28 -15.25 -9.49
C VAL A 39 -11.15 -13.98 -8.66
N ALA A 40 -12.18 -13.14 -8.64
CA ALA A 40 -12.06 -11.80 -8.08
C ALA A 40 -11.98 -11.79 -6.55
N SER A 41 -12.47 -12.83 -5.88
CA SER A 41 -12.39 -12.99 -4.41
C SER A 41 -10.97 -13.18 -3.88
N ASP A 42 -10.02 -13.57 -4.73
CA ASP A 42 -8.66 -13.92 -4.31
C ASP A 42 -7.78 -12.68 -4.06
N TRP A 43 -8.26 -11.49 -4.40
CA TRP A 43 -7.48 -10.25 -4.41
C TRP A 43 -7.66 -9.39 -3.15
N GLY A 44 -8.42 -9.85 -2.17
CA GLY A 44 -8.57 -9.18 -0.86
C GLY A 44 -9.31 -7.83 -0.88
N GLN A 45 -9.75 -7.35 -2.04
CA GLN A 45 -10.62 -6.17 -2.19
C GLN A 45 -11.81 -6.50 -3.11
N PRO A 46 -12.97 -5.84 -2.96
CA PRO A 46 -14.13 -6.07 -3.81
C PRO A 46 -13.83 -5.81 -5.30
N ASN A 47 -14.40 -6.58 -6.21
CA ASN A 47 -14.26 -6.27 -7.64
C ASN A 47 -15.31 -5.25 -8.06
N VAL A 48 -14.88 -4.11 -8.59
CA VAL A 48 -15.80 -3.11 -9.16
C VAL A 48 -15.43 -2.89 -10.63
N ASN A 49 -16.38 -3.20 -11.51
CA ASN A 49 -16.22 -3.10 -12.97
C ASN A 49 -14.99 -3.84 -13.52
N GLY A 50 -14.57 -4.94 -12.88
CA GLY A 50 -13.39 -5.69 -13.29
C GLY A 50 -12.07 -5.19 -12.69
N PHE A 51 -12.05 -4.08 -11.94
CA PHE A 51 -10.81 -3.51 -11.41
C PHE A 51 -10.70 -3.62 -9.89
N GLN A 52 -9.48 -3.86 -9.42
CA GLN A 52 -9.08 -3.89 -8.01
C GLN A 52 -7.68 -3.26 -7.87
N ASN A 53 -7.50 -2.29 -6.97
CA ASN A 53 -6.24 -1.65 -6.63
C ASN A 53 -5.22 -2.64 -6.05
N SER A 54 -5.67 -3.63 -5.27
CA SER A 54 -4.79 -4.71 -4.80
C SER A 54 -4.27 -5.58 -5.95
N ALA A 55 -5.07 -5.79 -7.00
CA ALA A 55 -4.64 -6.45 -8.21
C ALA A 55 -3.67 -5.59 -9.02
N GLN A 56 -3.95 -4.29 -9.17
CA GLN A 56 -3.00 -3.35 -9.79
C GLN A 56 -1.66 -3.36 -9.06
N ALA A 57 -1.70 -3.51 -7.73
CA ALA A 57 -0.50 -3.65 -6.96
C ALA A 57 0.24 -4.97 -7.25
N PHE A 58 -0.40 -6.06 -7.62
CA PHE A 58 0.38 -7.24 -7.95
C PHE A 58 1.25 -7.09 -9.22
N PHE A 59 0.81 -6.27 -10.18
CA PHE A 59 1.50 -6.08 -11.47
C PHE A 59 1.98 -4.64 -11.63
N PHE A 60 3.10 -4.34 -11.01
CA PHE A 60 3.71 -3.01 -11.09
C PHE A 60 4.63 -2.89 -12.32
N HIS A 61 4.05 -2.64 -13.49
CA HIS A 61 4.81 -2.12 -14.65
C HIS A 61 4.81 -0.59 -14.62
N THR A 62 5.78 0.08 -15.26
CA THR A 62 5.75 1.56 -15.43
C THR A 62 4.43 2.04 -16.02
N ASP A 63 3.80 1.18 -16.84
CA ASP A 63 2.55 1.49 -17.52
C ASP A 63 1.36 1.54 -16.57
N ILE A 64 1.28 0.71 -15.50
CA ILE A 64 0.16 0.74 -14.52
C ILE A 64 0.31 1.87 -13.49
N SER A 65 1.54 2.27 -13.19
CA SER A 65 1.79 3.36 -12.24
C SER A 65 1.19 4.69 -12.71
N SER A 66 1.11 4.96 -14.01
CA SER A 66 0.57 6.23 -14.51
C SER A 66 -0.96 6.32 -14.45
N PRO A 67 -1.74 5.32 -14.93
CA PRO A 67 -3.20 5.25 -14.78
C PRO A 67 -3.69 5.35 -13.34
N LEU A 68 -3.00 4.76 -12.37
CA LEU A 68 -3.38 4.87 -10.95
C LEU A 68 -3.48 6.34 -10.47
N THR A 69 -2.65 7.23 -11.02
CA THR A 69 -2.68 8.67 -10.69
C THR A 69 -3.94 9.38 -11.16
N GLN A 70 -4.71 8.79 -12.08
CA GLN A 70 -5.97 9.37 -12.57
C GLN A 70 -7.08 9.34 -11.50
N ASN A 71 -6.94 8.46 -10.50
CA ASN A 71 -7.89 8.36 -9.39
C ASN A 71 -7.56 9.31 -8.22
N TRP A 72 -6.53 10.14 -8.39
CA TRP A 72 -6.08 11.06 -7.35
C TRP A 72 -6.95 12.31 -7.29
N THR A 73 -7.32 12.68 -6.08
CA THR A 73 -8.03 13.90 -5.75
C THR A 73 -7.08 14.83 -4.97
N PRO A 74 -7.47 16.10 -4.74
CA PRO A 74 -6.66 17.01 -3.93
C PRO A 74 -6.36 16.51 -2.51
N ILE A 75 -7.22 15.63 -1.97
CA ILE A 75 -7.13 15.13 -0.60
C ILE A 75 -6.80 13.63 -0.54
N GLY A 76 -6.30 13.03 -1.63
CA GLY A 76 -5.89 11.62 -1.65
C GLY A 76 -6.48 10.82 -2.81
N ALA A 77 -6.11 9.54 -2.91
CA ALA A 77 -6.53 8.67 -4.01
C ALA A 77 -7.82 7.92 -3.67
N THR A 78 -8.80 8.03 -4.56
CA THR A 78 -9.97 7.14 -4.56
C THR A 78 -9.60 5.80 -5.17
N SER A 79 -10.42 4.79 -4.94
CA SER A 79 -10.26 3.50 -5.59
C SER A 79 -11.53 3.11 -6.33
N HIS A 80 -11.38 2.22 -7.31
CA HIS A 80 -12.54 1.70 -8.03
C HIS A 80 -13.47 0.92 -7.10
N GLU A 81 -12.91 0.25 -6.09
CA GLU A 81 -13.69 -0.56 -5.14
C GLU A 81 -14.55 0.27 -4.19
N LEU A 82 -14.17 1.53 -3.95
CA LEU A 82 -14.88 2.46 -3.08
C LEU A 82 -15.01 3.82 -3.77
N PRO A 83 -15.89 3.94 -4.78
CA PRO A 83 -16.06 5.18 -5.51
C PRO A 83 -16.44 6.34 -4.57
N GLY A 84 -15.67 7.42 -4.62
CA GLY A 84 -15.91 8.60 -3.78
C GLY A 84 -15.42 8.49 -2.34
N GLU A 85 -14.86 7.35 -1.94
CA GLU A 85 -14.15 7.22 -0.66
C GLU A 85 -12.63 7.16 -0.88
N ILE A 86 -11.92 7.65 0.12
CA ILE A 86 -10.48 7.60 0.24
C ILE A 86 -10.18 6.82 1.53
N SER A 87 -9.87 5.54 1.39
CA SER A 87 -9.39 4.71 2.50
C SER A 87 -7.89 4.53 2.38
N PRO A 88 -7.06 5.16 3.23
CA PRO A 88 -5.59 5.09 3.12
C PRO A 88 -5.00 3.67 3.13
N SER A 89 -5.78 2.66 3.53
CA SER A 89 -5.42 1.24 3.36
C SER A 89 -5.15 0.87 1.90
N ILE A 90 -5.94 1.38 0.95
CA ILE A 90 -5.84 1.04 -0.47
C ILE A 90 -4.66 1.77 -1.13
N PRO A 91 -4.51 3.11 -0.99
CA PRO A 91 -3.32 3.83 -1.43
C PRO A 91 -2.02 3.35 -0.79
N SER A 92 -2.05 2.64 0.35
CA SER A 92 -0.84 2.02 0.92
C SER A 92 -0.23 0.97 -0.03
N PHE A 93 -1.05 0.23 -0.79
CA PHE A 93 -0.56 -0.68 -1.82
C PHE A 93 -0.03 0.07 -3.05
N GLU A 94 -0.72 1.13 -3.46
CA GLU A 94 -0.28 2.00 -4.55
C GLU A 94 1.05 2.69 -4.25
N ILE A 95 1.28 3.10 -3.00
CA ILE A 95 2.58 3.58 -2.55
C ILE A 95 3.66 2.54 -2.84
N GLN A 96 3.47 1.28 -2.42
CA GLN A 96 4.43 0.22 -2.72
C GLN A 96 4.63 0.03 -4.23
N ALA A 97 3.57 0.20 -5.03
CA ALA A 97 3.63 0.17 -6.49
C ALA A 97 4.61 1.17 -7.06
N HIS A 98 4.39 2.44 -6.73
CA HIS A 98 5.18 3.54 -7.24
C HIS A 98 6.64 3.40 -6.79
N LEU A 99 6.89 2.85 -5.60
CA LEU A 99 8.24 2.60 -5.10
C LEU A 99 8.99 1.56 -5.96
N VAL A 100 8.35 0.42 -6.26
CA VAL A 100 8.92 -0.64 -7.10
C VAL A 100 9.13 -0.16 -8.53
N ALA A 101 8.20 0.63 -9.06
CA ALA A 101 8.30 1.24 -10.39
C ALA A 101 9.27 2.44 -10.47
N GLY A 102 9.92 2.82 -9.38
CA GLY A 102 10.90 3.91 -9.35
C GLY A 102 10.31 5.33 -9.31
N HIS A 103 8.99 5.47 -9.15
CA HIS A 103 8.25 6.73 -9.08
C HIS A 103 8.14 7.28 -7.65
N ALA A 104 9.28 7.40 -6.97
CA ALA A 104 9.38 7.91 -5.60
C ALA A 104 8.67 9.26 -5.35
N ARG A 105 8.63 10.13 -6.37
CA ARG A 105 7.96 11.43 -6.26
C ARG A 105 6.45 11.28 -6.09
N ARG A 106 5.83 10.38 -6.87
CA ARG A 106 4.40 10.03 -6.75
C ARG A 106 4.06 9.58 -5.34
N VAL A 107 4.96 8.83 -4.71
CA VAL A 107 4.78 8.37 -3.33
C VAL A 107 4.72 9.53 -2.35
N LEU A 108 5.66 10.47 -2.43
CA LEU A 108 5.65 11.65 -1.56
C LEU A 108 4.43 12.54 -1.80
N ASP A 109 4.05 12.72 -3.07
CA ASP A 109 2.86 13.50 -3.45
C ASP A 109 1.58 12.88 -2.86
N LEU A 110 1.41 11.56 -2.98
CA LEU A 110 0.27 10.84 -2.43
C LEU A 110 0.28 10.78 -0.89
N ILE A 111 1.45 10.67 -0.26
CA ILE A 111 1.59 10.77 1.20
C ILE A 111 1.12 12.15 1.67
N ARG A 112 1.58 13.21 1.01
CA ARG A 112 1.21 14.60 1.37
C ARG A 112 -0.26 14.88 1.13
N SER A 113 -0.82 14.48 -0.01
CA SER A 113 -2.22 14.76 -0.32
C SER A 113 -3.21 13.97 0.53
N SER A 114 -2.88 12.72 0.92
CA SER A 114 -3.79 11.87 1.69
C SER A 114 -3.53 11.91 3.20
N TRP A 115 -2.30 11.58 3.64
CA TRP A 115 -1.96 11.56 5.06
C TRP A 115 -1.65 12.95 5.59
N GLY A 116 -0.96 13.78 4.80
CA GLY A 116 -0.69 15.17 5.16
C GLY A 116 -1.99 15.97 5.32
N TRP A 117 -2.94 15.80 4.40
CA TRP A 117 -4.26 16.43 4.54
C TRP A 117 -4.97 16.03 5.83
N TYR A 118 -5.01 14.73 6.17
CA TYR A 118 -5.64 14.29 7.42
C TYR A 118 -4.89 14.79 8.67
N LEU A 119 -3.55 14.81 8.62
CA LEU A 119 -2.68 15.32 9.68
C LEU A 119 -2.94 16.81 9.95
N ASP A 120 -3.16 17.60 8.89
CA ASP A 120 -3.38 19.05 8.96
C ASP A 120 -4.86 19.44 9.13
N ASN A 121 -5.79 18.48 9.06
CA ASN A 121 -7.21 18.75 9.23
C ASN A 121 -7.55 18.99 10.70
N GLU A 122 -8.22 20.10 11.00
CA GLU A 122 -8.61 20.50 12.36
C GLU A 122 -9.48 19.45 13.09
N ASN A 123 -10.28 18.69 12.33
CA ASN A 123 -11.14 17.64 12.87
C ASN A 123 -10.40 16.30 13.01
N GLY A 124 -9.20 16.18 12.44
CA GLY A 124 -8.34 15.01 12.56
C GLY A 124 -7.67 14.92 13.94
N THR A 125 -7.06 13.78 14.21
CA THR A 125 -6.31 13.55 15.47
C THR A 125 -4.92 14.17 15.48
N GLN A 126 -4.41 14.54 14.30
CA GLN A 126 -3.08 15.15 14.10
C GLN A 126 -1.89 14.29 14.57
N ASN A 127 -2.11 13.01 14.88
CA ASN A 127 -1.06 12.11 15.38
C ASN A 127 -1.29 10.61 15.10
N THR A 128 -2.41 10.24 14.48
CA THR A 128 -2.72 8.84 14.09
C THR A 128 -3.08 8.77 12.61
N THR A 129 -3.45 7.59 12.14
CA THR A 129 -3.87 7.35 10.75
C THR A 129 -5.34 6.94 10.71
N ILE A 130 -6.13 7.62 9.88
CA ILE A 130 -7.58 7.39 9.74
C ILE A 130 -7.88 6.20 8.83
N GLU A 131 -9.02 5.55 9.08
CA GLU A 131 -9.56 4.44 8.30
C GLU A 131 -9.99 4.85 6.89
N ALA A 132 -10.80 5.90 6.78
CA ALA A 132 -11.17 6.53 5.53
C ALA A 132 -11.87 7.88 5.75
N TYR A 133 -12.05 8.59 4.65
CA TYR A 133 -12.89 9.76 4.51
C TYR A 133 -13.43 9.81 3.08
N ILE A 134 -14.48 10.58 2.85
CA ILE A 134 -15.04 10.76 1.50
C ILE A 134 -14.41 11.96 0.80
N VAL A 135 -14.50 12.03 -0.53
CA VAL A 135 -13.88 13.08 -1.35
C VAL A 135 -14.33 14.51 -0.99
N SER A 136 -15.46 14.68 -0.30
CA SER A 136 -15.90 15.99 0.22
C SER A 136 -15.14 16.42 1.49
N GLY A 137 -14.28 15.57 2.05
CA GLY A 137 -13.57 15.78 3.30
C GLY A 137 -14.34 15.36 4.56
N THR A 138 -15.54 14.81 4.42
CA THR A 138 -16.27 14.24 5.56
C THR A 138 -15.63 12.92 5.99
N PHE A 139 -15.39 12.74 7.28
CA PHE A 139 -14.89 11.46 7.78
C PHE A 139 -16.00 10.43 7.72
N GLY A 140 -15.70 9.33 7.06
CA GLY A 140 -16.69 8.35 6.67
C GLY A 140 -16.03 7.17 5.98
N TYR A 141 -16.49 5.97 6.29
CA TYR A 141 -16.06 4.73 5.66
C TYR A 141 -17.24 3.80 5.48
N ARG A 142 -17.50 3.37 4.24
CA ARG A 142 -18.50 2.34 3.89
C ARG A 142 -19.84 2.47 4.61
N TRP A 143 -20.30 3.70 4.80
CA TRP A 143 -21.49 3.99 5.60
C TRP A 143 -22.73 3.24 5.08
N ASP A 144 -22.81 3.05 3.76
CA ASP A 144 -23.86 2.36 3.03
C ASP A 144 -23.61 0.85 2.84
N TYR A 145 -22.47 0.33 3.31
CA TYR A 145 -22.07 -1.07 3.15
C TYR A 145 -21.37 -1.64 4.40
N GLY A 146 -22.14 -2.33 5.24
CA GLY A 146 -21.62 -3.00 6.45
C GLY A 146 -21.70 -2.18 7.74
N TYR A 147 -22.28 -0.98 7.69
CA TYR A 147 -22.56 -0.11 8.82
C TYR A 147 -24.04 0.33 8.85
N ASN A 148 -24.42 1.11 9.87
CA ASN A 148 -25.82 1.50 10.14
C ASN A 148 -26.38 2.59 9.21
N GLY A 149 -25.76 2.86 8.05
CA GLY A 149 -26.17 3.97 7.20
C GLY A 149 -25.71 5.34 7.73
N ASP A 150 -24.67 5.38 8.56
CA ASP A 150 -24.10 6.60 9.12
C ASP A 150 -22.57 6.52 9.25
N PHE A 151 -21.93 7.65 9.55
CA PHE A 151 -20.47 7.79 9.67
C PHE A 151 -19.93 7.61 11.10
N SER A 152 -20.75 7.17 12.06
CA SER A 152 -20.45 7.25 13.50
C SER A 152 -19.27 6.38 13.96
N TYR A 153 -18.80 5.45 13.12
CA TYR A 153 -17.82 4.43 13.49
C TYR A 153 -16.51 4.49 12.69
N THR A 154 -16.24 5.61 12.02
CA THR A 154 -14.98 5.79 11.28
C THR A 154 -13.81 5.79 12.26
N SER A 155 -12.90 4.81 12.17
CA SER A 155 -11.74 4.76 13.06
C SER A 155 -10.71 5.81 12.68
N HIS A 156 -10.34 6.65 13.64
CA HIS A 156 -9.26 7.62 13.48
C HIS A 156 -7.86 7.04 13.77
N THR A 157 -7.79 5.76 14.11
CA THR A 157 -6.56 5.07 14.49
C THR A 157 -6.62 3.66 13.90
N HIS A 158 -6.24 3.54 12.64
CA HIS A 158 -6.38 2.30 11.87
C HIS A 158 -5.04 1.83 11.32
N SER A 159 -4.54 0.71 11.81
CA SER A 159 -3.18 0.21 11.51
C SER A 159 -2.94 -0.10 10.02
N TRP A 160 -3.97 -0.45 9.26
CA TRP A 160 -3.86 -0.68 7.81
C TRP A 160 -3.53 0.59 7.01
N ALA A 161 -3.68 1.77 7.60
CA ALA A 161 -3.43 3.06 6.99
C ALA A 161 -1.97 3.51 7.20
N THR A 162 -1.07 2.59 7.57
CA THR A 162 0.33 2.91 7.89
C THR A 162 1.29 2.80 6.70
N GLY A 163 0.78 2.80 5.46
CA GLY A 163 1.58 2.80 4.23
C GLY A 163 2.80 3.75 4.20
N PRO A 164 2.70 4.99 4.73
CA PRO A 164 3.84 5.91 4.78
C PRO A 164 5.01 5.39 5.61
N VAL A 165 4.77 4.59 6.66
CA VAL A 165 5.84 4.07 7.53
C VAL A 165 6.83 3.23 6.72
N THR A 166 6.31 2.29 5.93
CA THR A 166 7.13 1.45 5.06
C THR A 166 7.82 2.28 3.97
N ALA A 167 7.10 3.21 3.34
CA ALA A 167 7.65 4.04 2.27
C ALA A 167 8.79 4.95 2.72
N LEU A 168 8.60 5.66 3.83
CA LEU A 168 9.60 6.56 4.39
C LEU A 168 10.82 5.77 4.88
N THR A 169 10.62 4.64 5.56
CA THR A 169 11.72 3.83 6.09
C THR A 169 12.51 3.13 5.00
N GLN A 170 11.83 2.44 4.08
CA GLN A 170 12.50 1.57 3.12
C GLN A 170 12.95 2.27 1.84
N HIS A 171 12.37 3.43 1.53
CA HIS A 171 12.68 4.11 0.27
C HIS A 171 13.23 5.51 0.41
N VAL A 172 12.63 6.35 1.26
CA VAL A 172 13.16 7.70 1.48
C VAL A 172 14.47 7.62 2.25
N LEU A 173 14.44 7.03 3.45
CA LEU A 173 15.64 6.69 4.21
C LEU A 173 16.44 5.60 3.49
N GLY A 174 15.75 4.68 2.80
CA GLY A 174 16.38 3.66 1.98
C GLY A 174 16.90 2.46 2.78
N LEU A 175 16.39 2.23 3.99
CA LEU A 175 16.84 1.18 4.89
C LEU A 175 16.06 -0.12 4.64
N SER A 176 16.76 -1.17 4.21
CA SER A 176 16.16 -2.48 3.91
C SER A 176 16.97 -3.64 4.47
N ILE A 177 16.27 -4.69 4.92
CA ILE A 177 16.86 -5.97 5.28
C ILE A 177 16.93 -6.82 4.01
N VAL A 178 18.12 -7.32 3.66
CA VAL A 178 18.33 -8.06 2.40
C VAL A 178 18.71 -9.52 2.61
N GLU A 179 18.96 -9.92 3.85
CA GLU A 179 19.24 -11.30 4.22
C GLU A 179 18.46 -11.74 5.47
N PRO A 180 18.25 -13.05 5.67
CA PRO A 180 17.50 -13.58 6.82
C PRO A 180 18.00 -13.06 8.17
N ALA A 181 17.05 -12.89 9.09
CA ALA A 181 17.31 -12.39 10.46
C ALA A 181 18.03 -11.02 10.52
N GLY A 182 18.07 -10.25 9.43
CA GLY A 182 18.75 -8.97 9.41
C GLY A 182 20.28 -9.08 9.52
N SER A 183 20.86 -10.20 9.08
CA SER A 183 22.33 -10.36 9.01
C SER A 183 22.97 -9.27 8.16
N THR A 184 22.32 -8.97 7.03
CA THR A 184 22.74 -7.91 6.10
C THR A 184 21.60 -6.93 5.87
N TRP A 185 21.95 -5.64 5.89
CA TRP A 185 21.09 -4.52 5.57
C TRP A 185 21.71 -3.67 4.46
N ARG A 186 20.86 -2.96 3.74
CA ARG A 186 21.23 -2.00 2.71
C ARG A 186 20.66 -0.63 3.10
N LEU A 187 21.49 0.40 2.94
CA LEU A 187 21.08 1.79 3.01
C LEU A 187 21.26 2.43 1.64
N ALA A 188 20.16 2.87 1.03
CA ALA A 188 20.12 3.50 -0.28
C ALA A 188 19.16 4.69 -0.28
N PRO A 189 19.55 5.83 0.35
CA PRO A 189 18.65 6.97 0.55
C PRO A 189 18.16 7.56 -0.76
N ARG A 190 16.88 7.95 -0.81
CA ARG A 190 16.26 8.62 -1.96
C ARG A 190 15.39 9.78 -1.49
N LEU A 191 16.06 10.89 -1.15
CA LEU A 191 15.42 12.06 -0.55
C LEU A 191 14.44 12.80 -1.47
N ARG A 192 14.62 12.69 -2.79
CA ARG A 192 13.83 13.44 -3.79
C ARG A 192 13.87 14.94 -3.54
N ASP A 193 12.76 15.54 -3.12
CA ASP A 193 12.63 16.97 -2.82
C ASP A 193 12.87 17.29 -1.33
N LEU A 194 13.15 16.28 -0.50
CA LEU A 194 13.56 16.47 0.89
C LEU A 194 15.05 16.85 0.96
N THR A 195 15.39 17.75 1.88
CA THR A 195 16.79 18.17 2.13
C THR A 195 17.54 17.23 3.05
N SER A 196 16.82 16.50 3.91
CA SER A 196 17.37 15.57 4.89
C SER A 196 16.34 14.52 5.29
N CYS A 197 16.82 13.36 5.75
CA CYS A 197 16.01 12.31 6.37
C CYS A 197 16.88 11.57 7.39
N GLU A 198 16.32 11.29 8.56
CA GLU A 198 16.95 10.50 9.60
C GLU A 198 15.98 9.43 10.09
N GLY A 199 16.52 8.31 10.57
CA GLY A 199 15.75 7.21 11.10
C GLY A 199 16.62 6.01 11.39
N GLY A 200 16.04 4.99 12.01
CA GLY A 200 16.76 3.77 12.36
C GLY A 200 15.85 2.70 12.92
N SER A 201 16.40 1.51 13.04
CA SER A 201 15.73 0.35 13.61
C SER A 201 16.65 -0.32 14.62
N ARG A 202 16.10 -0.77 15.75
CA ARG A 202 16.86 -1.55 16.73
C ARG A 202 17.03 -2.98 16.23
N ARG A 203 18.26 -3.48 16.18
CA ARG A 203 18.51 -4.91 16.24
C ARG A 203 18.31 -5.33 17.70
N ASN A 204 17.46 -6.33 17.95
CA ASN A 204 17.40 -7.18 19.15
C ASN A 204 16.14 -7.07 20.04
N TRP A 205 15.32 -8.12 19.97
CA TRP A 205 14.50 -8.66 21.07
C TRP A 205 15.28 -9.73 21.88
N ALA A 206 16.43 -10.21 21.37
CA ALA A 206 17.18 -11.34 21.92
C ALA A 206 18.26 -10.97 22.97
N ASP A 207 18.52 -9.69 23.21
CA ASP A 207 19.55 -9.20 24.14
C ASP A 207 18.98 -8.59 25.44
N SER A 208 17.67 -8.76 25.69
CA SER A 208 17.12 -8.40 26.99
C SER A 208 17.75 -9.32 28.04
N PRO A 209 18.43 -8.79 29.09
CA PRO A 209 18.87 -9.63 30.19
C PRO A 209 17.65 -10.36 30.75
N PRO A 210 17.77 -11.66 31.14
CA PRO A 210 16.67 -12.33 31.81
C PRO A 210 16.25 -11.48 33.00
N VAL A 211 14.97 -11.11 33.05
CA VAL A 211 14.37 -10.46 34.20
C VAL A 211 14.50 -11.47 35.33
N GLY A 212 15.47 -11.25 36.22
CA GLY A 212 15.69 -12.10 37.37
C GLY A 212 14.47 -12.05 38.29
N ASN A 213 13.95 -13.23 38.63
CA ASN A 213 13.12 -13.43 39.82
C ASN A 213 14.03 -13.55 41.05
#